data_AF-A0A256YTB6-F1
#
_entry.id   AF-A0A256YTB6-F1
#
_cell.length_a   1.000
_cell.length_b   1.000
_cell.length_c   1.000
_cell.angle_alpha   90.00
_cell.angle_beta   90.00
_cell.angle_gamma   90.00
#
_symmetry.space_group_name_H-M   'P 1'
#
loop_
_entity.id
_entity.type
_entity.pdbx_description
1 polymer ?
#
loop_
_entity_poly.entity_id
_entity_poly.type
_entity_poly.pdbx_seq_one_letter_code
_entity_poly.pdbx_strand_id
1 'polypeptide(L)'
;MLRLILDIENEKLKENIKKIISKIEYPLRFDEICICTTYKVEFIEGNVEKNLSIYINPEKCKNKILFNGYFIRNLFYLIDEKESLNKEIENNLKIPELVKFVQYFFADYKSIKYGFMNDMKKFYLERISKKVYQKEQISKKEYLEFYSFYLILKKLREEGEIKTLLDKLWISGLDLLIMELERLNYPYFLGDENLITAWKNCFN
;
A
#
# COMPACT_ATOMS: atom_id res chain seq x y z
N MET A 1 -1.89 25.60 -9.99
CA MET A 1 -0.91 25.28 -8.93
C MET A 1 -1.68 24.49 -7.88
N LEU A 2 -1.19 23.31 -7.50
CA LEU A 2 -1.84 22.46 -6.51
C LEU A 2 -2.02 23.22 -5.18
N ARG A 3 -3.23 23.24 -4.63
CA ARG A 3 -3.50 23.81 -3.31
C ARG A 3 -3.58 22.70 -2.26
N LEU A 4 -2.79 22.80 -1.19
CA LEU A 4 -2.85 21.88 -0.05
C LEU A 4 -3.61 22.56 1.10
N ILE A 5 -4.71 21.95 1.53
CA ILE A 5 -5.55 22.40 2.65
C ILE A 5 -5.45 21.36 3.77
N LEU A 6 -4.99 21.77 4.95
CA LEU A 6 -4.78 20.88 6.10
C LEU A 6 -5.63 21.34 7.28
N ASP A 7 -6.72 20.61 7.52
CA ASP A 7 -7.61 20.78 8.67
C ASP A 7 -7.28 19.73 9.74
N ILE A 8 -6.14 19.95 10.41
CA ILE A 8 -5.52 19.02 11.36
C ILE A 8 -5.10 19.84 12.58
N GLU A 9 -5.73 19.59 13.73
CA GLU A 9 -5.42 20.29 14.99
C GLU A 9 -4.02 19.94 15.52
N ASN A 10 -3.59 18.69 15.31
CA ASN A 10 -2.29 18.23 15.77
C ASN A 10 -1.16 18.76 14.84
N GLU A 11 -0.48 19.82 15.28
CA GLU A 11 0.59 20.46 14.50
C GLU A 11 1.77 19.53 14.16
N LYS A 12 2.11 18.57 15.03
CA LYS A 12 3.18 17.59 14.72
C LYS A 12 2.77 16.66 13.58
N LEU A 13 1.50 16.22 13.58
CA LEU A 13 0.94 15.39 12.51
C LEU A 13 0.86 16.18 11.19
N LYS A 14 0.38 17.42 11.27
CA LYS A 14 0.29 18.35 10.13
C LYS A 14 1.65 18.58 9.47
N GLU A 15 2.69 18.88 10.25
CA GLU A 15 4.05 19.04 9.73
C GLU A 15 4.62 17.76 9.12
N ASN A 16 4.31 16.60 9.70
CA ASN A 16 4.71 15.32 9.14
C ASN A 16 4.04 15.06 7.78
N ILE A 17 2.75 15.35 7.65
CA ILE A 17 2.00 15.22 6.40
C ILE A 17 2.54 16.18 5.33
N LYS A 18 2.81 17.45 5.68
CA LYS A 18 3.44 18.41 4.76
C LYS A 18 4.75 17.86 4.18
N LYS A 19 5.60 17.27 5.03
CA LYS A 19 6.88 16.67 4.61
C LYS A 19 6.70 15.48 3.68
N ILE A 20 5.65 14.68 3.86
CA ILE A 20 5.32 13.58 2.95
C ILE A 20 4.85 14.16 1.61
N ILE A 21 3.85 15.05 1.63
CA ILE A 21 3.30 15.64 0.40
C ILE A 21 4.36 16.40 -0.40
N SER A 22 5.29 17.10 0.25
CA SER A 22 6.36 17.83 -0.44
C SER A 22 7.36 16.96 -1.20
N LYS A 23 7.47 15.66 -0.86
CA LYS A 23 8.34 14.72 -1.59
C LYS A 23 7.72 14.22 -2.89
N ILE A 24 6.42 14.44 -3.08
CA ILE A 24 5.68 13.94 -4.24
C ILE A 24 5.95 14.89 -5.40
N GLU A 25 7.09 14.68 -6.08
CA GLU A 25 7.35 15.28 -7.40
C GLU A 25 6.54 14.51 -8.44
N TYR A 26 5.23 14.73 -8.42
CA TYR A 26 4.30 14.15 -9.37
C TYR A 26 3.61 15.28 -10.13
N PRO A 27 3.26 15.09 -11.42
CA PRO A 27 2.31 15.96 -12.08
C PRO A 27 0.91 15.72 -11.50
N LEU A 28 0.66 16.14 -10.26
CA LEU A 28 -0.66 16.05 -9.63
C LEU A 28 -1.61 16.95 -10.43
N ARG A 29 -2.50 16.32 -11.22
CA ARG A 29 -3.68 16.95 -11.87
C ARG A 29 -4.82 17.23 -10.89
N PHE A 30 -4.53 17.29 -9.59
CA PHE A 30 -5.50 17.69 -8.59
C PHE A 30 -5.44 19.20 -8.45
N ASP A 31 -6.61 19.83 -8.47
CA ASP A 31 -6.71 21.26 -8.23
C ASP A 31 -6.42 21.53 -6.74
N GLU A 32 -6.99 20.70 -5.84
CA GLU A 32 -6.82 20.79 -4.40
C GLU A 32 -6.63 19.39 -3.75
N ILE A 33 -5.76 19.31 -2.73
CA ILE A 33 -5.70 18.20 -1.77
C ILE A 33 -6.15 18.73 -0.42
N CYS A 34 -7.23 18.18 0.11
CA CYS A 34 -7.77 18.47 1.44
C CYS A 34 -7.49 17.30 2.37
N ILE A 35 -6.87 17.56 3.52
CA ILE A 35 -6.60 16.54 4.53
C ILE A 35 -7.20 16.99 5.85
N CYS A 36 -8.17 16.23 6.34
CA CYS A 36 -8.94 16.56 7.53
C CYS A 36 -8.85 15.45 8.59
N THR A 37 -8.86 15.81 9.86
CA THR A 37 -9.03 14.84 10.95
C THR A 37 -10.49 14.49 11.18
N THR A 38 -10.81 13.20 11.36
CA THR A 38 -12.15 12.75 11.75
C THR A 38 -12.08 11.51 12.64
N TYR A 39 -12.89 11.49 13.69
CA TYR A 39 -13.01 10.35 14.61
C TYR A 39 -13.97 9.26 14.10
N LYS A 40 -14.70 9.54 13.01
CA LYS A 40 -15.69 8.60 12.44
C LYS A 40 -15.05 7.49 11.61
N VAL A 41 -13.86 7.72 11.07
CA VAL A 41 -13.16 6.71 10.27
C VAL A 41 -12.31 5.84 11.18
N GLU A 42 -12.34 4.54 10.95
CA GLU A 42 -11.52 3.60 11.72
C GLU A 42 -10.03 3.70 11.35
N PHE A 43 -9.72 4.19 10.14
CA PHE A 43 -8.36 4.36 9.58
C PHE A 43 -8.29 5.49 8.53
N ILE A 44 -7.17 5.63 7.80
CA ILE A 44 -7.00 6.66 6.75
C ILE A 44 -7.86 6.31 5.52
N GLU A 45 -8.78 7.20 5.16
CA GLU A 45 -9.69 7.04 4.00
C GLU A 45 -9.63 8.25 3.07
N GLY A 46 -10.17 8.15 1.85
CA GLY A 46 -10.25 9.30 0.96
C GLY A 46 -11.18 9.14 -0.24
N ASN A 47 -11.53 10.26 -0.87
CA ASN A 47 -12.36 10.35 -2.08
C ASN A 47 -11.63 11.13 -3.18
N VAL A 48 -11.87 10.75 -4.43
CA VAL A 48 -11.13 11.18 -5.61
C VAL A 48 -12.07 11.73 -6.68
N GLU A 49 -12.09 13.05 -6.85
CA GLU A 49 -12.79 13.75 -7.93
C GLU A 49 -11.82 14.72 -8.63
N LYS A 50 -12.22 15.96 -8.97
CA LYS A 50 -11.26 17.04 -9.33
C LYS A 50 -10.31 17.36 -8.17
N ASN A 51 -10.81 17.22 -6.95
CA ASN A 51 -10.07 17.39 -5.69
C ASN A 51 -9.86 16.04 -5.02
N LEU A 52 -8.79 15.93 -4.23
CA LEU A 52 -8.49 14.78 -3.40
C LEU A 52 -8.82 15.12 -1.94
N SER A 53 -9.70 14.35 -1.31
CA SER A 53 -9.98 14.50 0.13
C SER A 53 -9.47 13.29 0.90
N ILE A 54 -8.69 13.51 1.96
CA ILE A 54 -8.13 12.47 2.82
C ILE A 54 -8.59 12.71 4.26
N TYR A 55 -9.11 11.68 4.89
CA TYR A 55 -9.61 11.67 6.25
C TYR A 55 -8.69 10.84 7.13
N ILE A 56 -8.26 11.40 8.25
CA ILE A 56 -7.30 10.75 9.17
C ILE A 56 -7.91 10.64 10.56
N ASN A 57 -7.86 9.44 11.14
CA ASN A 57 -8.13 9.28 12.57
C ASN A 57 -6.86 9.54 13.39
N PRO A 58 -6.76 10.65 14.14
CA PRO A 58 -5.55 11.01 14.86
C PRO A 58 -5.20 10.02 15.99
N GLU A 59 -6.17 9.30 16.57
CA GLU A 59 -5.91 8.34 17.65
C GLU A 59 -5.16 7.09 17.18
N LYS A 60 -5.32 6.75 15.90
CA LYS A 60 -4.63 5.63 15.26
C LYS A 60 -3.23 6.00 14.75
N CYS A 61 -2.85 7.28 14.86
CA CYS A 61 -1.56 7.81 14.41
C CYS A 61 -0.44 7.72 15.45
N LYS A 62 -0.62 6.97 16.55
CA LYS A 62 0.33 6.90 17.68
C LYS A 62 1.71 6.37 17.27
N ASN A 63 1.77 5.39 16.37
CA ASN A 63 3.03 4.91 15.80
C ASN A 63 3.30 5.64 14.48
N LYS A 64 4.29 6.55 14.50
CA LYS A 64 4.65 7.38 13.35
C LYS A 64 5.09 6.56 12.13
N ILE A 65 5.81 5.46 12.33
CA ILE A 65 6.29 4.61 11.23
C ILE A 65 5.11 3.95 10.54
N LEU A 66 4.19 3.39 11.32
CA LEU A 66 2.96 2.78 10.79
C LEU A 66 2.08 3.80 10.09
N PHE A 67 1.87 4.96 10.72
CA PHE A 67 1.11 6.05 10.11
C PHE A 67 1.67 6.47 8.76
N ASN A 68 2.98 6.73 8.67
CA ASN A 68 3.60 7.18 7.43
C ASN A 68 3.36 6.19 6.29
N GLY A 69 3.61 4.89 6.52
CA GLY A 69 3.41 3.87 5.49
C GLY A 69 1.95 3.73 5.06
N TYR A 70 1.00 3.71 6.00
CA TYR A 70 -0.42 3.70 5.66
C TYR A 70 -0.84 4.94 4.89
N PHE A 71 -0.37 6.12 5.31
CA PHE A 71 -0.70 7.38 4.65
C PHE A 71 -0.16 7.41 3.22
N ILE A 72 1.11 7.03 3.03
CA ILE A 72 1.77 6.98 1.72
C ILE A 72 1.04 6.00 0.79
N ARG A 73 0.78 4.76 1.24
CA ARG A 73 0.03 3.80 0.41
C ARG A 73 -1.34 4.33 0.03
N ASN A 74 -2.12 4.82 0.98
CA ASN A 74 -3.47 5.32 0.69
C ASN A 74 -3.43 6.52 -0.27
N LEU A 75 -2.44 7.39 -0.11
CA LEU A 75 -2.26 8.51 -1.03
C LEU A 75 -1.99 8.03 -2.47
N PHE A 76 -1.09 7.07 -2.67
CA PHE A 76 -0.83 6.52 -4.00
C PHE A 76 -1.99 5.68 -4.55
N TYR A 77 -2.74 4.99 -3.68
CA TYR A 77 -3.98 4.32 -4.05
C TYR A 77 -5.01 5.31 -4.60
N LEU A 78 -5.16 6.48 -3.97
CA LEU A 78 -6.08 7.54 -4.44
C LEU A 78 -5.57 8.23 -5.72
N ILE A 79 -4.25 8.30 -5.91
CA ILE A 79 -3.67 8.72 -7.20
C ILE A 79 -4.01 7.70 -8.29
N ASP A 80 -3.86 6.40 -8.03
CA ASP A 80 -4.21 5.32 -8.96
C ASP A 80 -5.70 5.33 -9.33
N GLU A 81 -6.57 5.69 -8.37
CA GLU A 81 -8.01 5.90 -8.62
C GLU A 81 -8.24 7.05 -9.60
N LYS A 82 -7.55 8.19 -9.40
CA LYS A 82 -7.66 9.36 -10.28
C LYS A 82 -7.24 9.07 -11.71
N GLU A 83 -6.20 8.24 -11.83
CA GLU A 83 -5.64 7.81 -13.11
C GLU A 83 -6.45 6.67 -13.76
N SER A 84 -7.55 6.25 -13.12
CA SER A 84 -8.40 5.13 -13.55
C SER A 84 -7.72 3.76 -13.57
N LEU A 85 -6.50 3.65 -13.01
CA LEU A 85 -5.79 2.37 -12.88
C LEU A 85 -6.54 1.42 -11.94
N ASN A 86 -7.04 1.92 -10.81
CA ASN A 86 -7.84 1.09 -9.89
C ASN A 86 -9.10 0.52 -10.55
N LYS A 87 -9.78 1.33 -11.38
CA LYS A 87 -10.96 0.90 -12.14
C LYS A 87 -10.59 -0.12 -13.22
N GLU A 88 -9.46 0.05 -13.88
CA GLU A 88 -8.93 -0.93 -14.83
C GLU A 88 -8.64 -2.27 -14.15
N ILE A 89 -8.01 -2.26 -12.97
CA ILE A 89 -7.76 -3.46 -12.16
C ILE A 89 -9.07 -4.15 -11.78
N GLU A 90 -10.06 -3.39 -11.31
CA GLU A 90 -11.38 -3.91 -10.91
C GLU A 90 -12.10 -4.59 -12.07
N ASN A 91 -12.12 -3.94 -13.23
CA ASN A 91 -12.77 -4.47 -14.44
C ASN A 91 -12.14 -5.77 -14.94
N ASN A 92 -10.83 -5.93 -14.77
CA ASN A 92 -10.09 -7.10 -15.29
C ASN A 92 -10.12 -8.30 -14.35
N LEU A 93 -10.01 -8.11 -13.03
CA LEU A 93 -9.85 -9.24 -12.08
C LEU A 93 -11.16 -9.72 -11.46
N LYS A 94 -12.14 -8.83 -11.27
CA LYS A 94 -13.52 -9.13 -10.79
C LYS A 94 -13.64 -9.94 -9.47
N ILE A 95 -12.54 -10.20 -8.77
CA ILE A 95 -12.49 -10.85 -7.45
C ILE A 95 -12.11 -9.77 -6.43
N PRO A 96 -13.03 -9.32 -5.56
CA PRO A 96 -12.83 -8.12 -4.75
C PRO A 96 -11.54 -8.12 -3.92
N GLU A 97 -11.17 -9.27 -3.34
CA GLU A 97 -9.99 -9.38 -2.49
C GLU A 97 -8.69 -9.36 -3.29
N LEU A 98 -8.68 -9.98 -4.48
CA LEU A 98 -7.56 -9.92 -5.41
C LEU A 98 -7.43 -8.51 -5.98
N VAL A 99 -8.53 -7.87 -6.36
CA VAL A 99 -8.56 -6.46 -6.81
C VAL A 99 -7.87 -5.56 -5.77
N LYS A 100 -8.29 -5.65 -4.51
CA LYS A 100 -7.71 -4.84 -3.43
C LYS A 100 -6.22 -5.13 -3.20
N PHE A 101 -5.82 -6.40 -3.20
CA PHE A 101 -4.42 -6.80 -3.08
C PHE A 101 -3.55 -6.14 -4.17
N VAL A 102 -4.07 -6.13 -5.40
CA VAL A 102 -3.36 -5.62 -6.58
C VAL A 102 -3.27 -4.10 -6.57
N GLN A 103 -4.38 -3.42 -6.27
CA GLN A 103 -4.37 -1.96 -6.13
C GLN A 103 -3.36 -1.51 -5.07
N TYR A 104 -3.26 -2.23 -3.94
CA TYR A 104 -2.24 -1.93 -2.93
C TYR A 104 -0.82 -2.24 -3.40
N PHE A 105 -0.60 -3.33 -4.13
CA PHE A 105 0.69 -3.60 -4.75
C PHE A 105 1.12 -2.44 -5.68
N PHE A 106 0.21 -1.92 -6.50
CA PHE A 106 0.48 -0.79 -7.39
C PHE A 106 0.76 0.51 -6.63
N ALA A 107 -0.05 0.80 -5.61
CA ALA A 107 0.17 1.97 -4.76
C ALA A 107 1.54 1.91 -4.08
N ASP A 108 1.93 0.75 -3.56
CA ASP A 108 3.24 0.54 -2.93
C ASP A 108 4.36 0.66 -3.96
N TYR A 109 4.25 -0.01 -5.11
CA TYR A 109 5.23 0.08 -6.19
C TYR A 109 5.45 1.52 -6.65
N LYS A 110 4.35 2.25 -6.88
CA LYS A 110 4.37 3.66 -7.26
C LYS A 110 5.05 4.48 -6.16
N SER A 111 4.68 4.30 -4.90
CA SER A 111 5.31 5.03 -3.79
C SER A 111 6.83 4.87 -3.72
N ILE A 112 7.34 3.65 -3.95
CA ILE A 112 8.78 3.37 -4.00
C ILE A 112 9.44 4.14 -5.15
N LYS A 113 8.85 4.06 -6.35
CA LYS A 113 9.34 4.77 -7.54
C LYS A 113 9.40 6.29 -7.33
N TYR A 114 8.49 6.84 -6.53
CA TYR A 114 8.40 8.28 -6.24
C TYR A 114 9.03 8.68 -4.90
N GLY A 115 10.08 7.99 -4.48
CA GLY A 115 10.98 8.48 -3.42
C GLY A 115 10.59 8.10 -1.98
N PHE A 116 9.61 7.22 -1.79
CA PHE A 116 9.19 6.76 -0.46
C PHE A 116 9.82 5.42 -0.04
N MET A 117 10.89 4.98 -0.70
CA MET A 117 11.53 3.69 -0.42
C MET A 117 11.84 3.47 1.06
N ASN A 118 12.49 4.43 1.71
CA ASN A 118 12.87 4.31 3.11
C ASN A 118 11.67 4.33 4.07
N ASP A 119 10.65 5.14 3.77
CA ASP A 119 9.44 5.23 4.59
C ASP A 119 8.64 3.92 4.52
N MET A 120 8.47 3.37 3.32
CA MET A 120 7.76 2.11 3.08
C MET A 120 8.54 0.89 3.59
N LYS A 121 9.88 0.86 3.43
CA LYS A 121 10.71 -0.22 3.97
C LYS A 121 10.58 -0.28 5.50
N LYS A 122 10.68 0.87 6.19
CA LYS A 122 10.47 0.94 7.65
C LYS A 122 9.07 0.51 8.06
N PHE A 123 8.05 0.94 7.33
CA PHE A 123 6.67 0.54 7.56
C PHE A 123 6.49 -0.98 7.53
N TYR A 124 7.00 -1.64 6.50
CA TYR A 124 6.89 -3.09 6.37
C TYR A 124 7.74 -3.83 7.39
N LEU A 125 8.97 -3.39 7.64
CA LEU A 125 9.83 -3.98 8.66
C LEU A 125 9.18 -3.93 10.05
N GLU A 126 8.57 -2.79 10.42
CA GLU A 126 7.85 -2.65 11.69
C GLU A 126 6.71 -3.67 11.80
N ARG A 127 5.90 -3.81 10.73
CA ARG A 127 4.77 -4.74 10.69
C ARG A 127 5.21 -6.19 10.78
N ILE A 128 6.19 -6.60 9.97
CA ILE A 128 6.68 -7.98 9.94
C ILE A 128 7.39 -8.32 11.24
N SER A 129 8.24 -7.42 11.75
CA SER A 129 8.97 -7.61 13.01
C SER A 129 8.01 -7.82 14.17
N LYS A 130 6.95 -7.01 14.26
CA LYS A 130 5.93 -7.19 15.30
C LYS A 130 5.35 -8.59 15.25
N LYS A 131 4.96 -9.09 14.06
CA LYS A 131 4.44 -10.45 13.88
C LYS A 131 5.43 -11.52 14.35
N VAL A 132 6.68 -11.42 13.90
CA VAL A 132 7.74 -12.39 14.23
C VAL A 132 8.06 -12.40 15.74
N TYR A 133 8.31 -11.25 16.34
CA TYR A 133 8.78 -11.17 17.73
C TYR A 133 7.66 -11.38 18.76
N GLN A 134 6.43 -11.00 18.42
CA GLN A 134 5.27 -11.26 19.28
C GLN A 134 4.65 -12.65 19.02
N LYS A 135 5.21 -13.42 18.07
CA LYS A 135 4.70 -14.73 17.64
C LYS A 135 3.20 -14.68 17.30
N GLU A 136 2.76 -13.58 16.69
CA GLU A 136 1.38 -13.42 16.26
C GLU A 136 1.11 -14.35 15.08
N GLN A 137 -0.09 -14.95 15.04
CA GLN A 137 -0.54 -15.64 13.85
C GLN A 137 -0.64 -14.66 12.68
N ILE A 138 -0.17 -15.09 11.51
CA ILE A 138 -0.24 -14.35 10.27
C ILE A 138 -1.22 -15.03 9.33
N SER A 139 -2.12 -14.24 8.73
CA SER A 139 -3.03 -14.76 7.70
C SER A 139 -2.33 -14.90 6.34
N LYS A 140 -2.86 -15.77 5.48
CA LYS A 140 -2.41 -15.87 4.07
C LYS A 140 -2.37 -14.50 3.38
N LYS A 141 -3.39 -13.64 3.60
CA LYS A 141 -3.47 -12.30 3.02
C LYS A 141 -2.36 -11.38 3.50
N GLU A 142 -2.10 -11.34 4.81
CA GLU A 142 -1.02 -10.53 5.37
C GLU A 142 0.35 -11.00 4.86
N TYR A 143 0.57 -12.31 4.77
CA TYR A 143 1.82 -12.83 4.20
C TYR A 143 2.00 -12.42 2.75
N LEU A 144 0.96 -12.56 1.92
CA LEU A 144 1.02 -12.12 0.52
C LEU A 144 1.31 -10.62 0.40
N GLU A 145 0.77 -9.81 1.31
CA GLU A 145 1.06 -8.37 1.34
C GLU A 145 2.54 -8.08 1.66
N PHE A 146 3.14 -8.82 2.59
CA PHE A 146 4.56 -8.72 2.88
C PHE A 146 5.43 -9.24 1.73
N TYR A 147 5.01 -10.34 1.13
CA TYR A 147 5.69 -10.96 0.00
C TYR A 147 5.66 -10.08 -1.25
N SER A 148 4.53 -9.44 -1.54
CA SER A 148 4.40 -8.54 -2.69
C SER A 148 5.34 -7.33 -2.57
N PHE A 149 5.52 -6.80 -1.36
CA PHE A 149 6.51 -5.76 -1.11
C PHE A 149 7.96 -6.26 -1.22
N TYR A 150 8.24 -7.47 -0.76
CA TYR A 150 9.51 -8.14 -1.03
C TYR A 150 9.80 -8.20 -2.54
N LEU A 151 8.82 -8.54 -3.38
CA LEU A 151 9.00 -8.55 -4.84
C LEU A 151 9.35 -7.17 -5.41
N ILE A 152 8.76 -6.09 -4.87
CA ILE A 152 9.12 -4.73 -5.26
C ILE A 152 10.59 -4.45 -4.93
N LEU A 153 11.05 -4.78 -3.72
CA LEU A 153 12.44 -4.55 -3.31
C LEU A 153 13.44 -5.46 -4.04
N LYS A 154 13.04 -6.70 -4.36
CA LYS A 154 13.86 -7.66 -5.13
C LYS A 154 14.22 -7.09 -6.51
N LYS A 155 13.29 -6.38 -7.16
CA LYS A 155 13.55 -5.68 -8.45
C LYS A 155 14.58 -4.55 -8.30
N LEU A 156 14.75 -4.01 -7.10
CA LEU A 156 15.70 -2.95 -6.77
C LEU A 156 16.99 -3.45 -6.12
N ARG A 157 17.12 -4.76 -5.86
CA ARG A 157 18.24 -5.38 -5.12
C ARG A 157 18.40 -4.86 -3.68
N GLU A 158 17.28 -4.56 -3.03
CA GLU A 158 17.20 -3.94 -1.69
C GLU A 158 16.43 -4.81 -0.65
N GLU A 159 16.21 -6.08 -0.98
CA GLU A 159 15.27 -6.97 -0.28
C GLU A 159 15.76 -7.56 1.05
N GLY A 160 17.07 -7.48 1.35
CA GLY A 160 17.75 -8.34 2.32
C GLY A 160 17.07 -8.50 3.68
N GLU A 161 16.74 -7.40 4.36
CA GLU A 161 16.13 -7.44 5.69
C GLU A 161 14.70 -8.00 5.67
N ILE A 162 13.89 -7.63 4.67
CA ILE A 162 12.51 -8.12 4.55
C ILE A 162 12.50 -9.60 4.21
N LYS A 163 13.37 -10.05 3.30
CA LYS A 163 13.51 -11.47 3.00
C LYS A 163 13.83 -12.28 4.27
N THR A 164 14.80 -11.80 5.06
CA THR A 164 15.22 -12.47 6.30
C THR A 164 14.07 -12.62 7.30
N LEU A 165 13.18 -11.63 7.38
CA LEU A 165 12.00 -11.72 8.25
C LEU A 165 10.90 -12.61 7.66
N LEU A 166 10.70 -12.57 6.34
CA LEU A 166 9.76 -13.46 5.65
C LEU A 166 10.14 -14.92 5.78
N ASP A 167 11.43 -15.26 5.71
CA ASP A 167 11.91 -16.64 5.88
C ASP A 167 11.60 -17.21 7.29
N LYS A 168 11.31 -16.35 8.27
CA LYS A 168 10.84 -16.74 9.62
C LYS A 168 9.33 -16.93 9.70
N LEU A 169 8.59 -16.51 8.68
CA LEU A 169 7.14 -16.65 8.58
C LEU A 169 6.82 -17.75 7.57
N TRP A 170 6.40 -18.92 8.06
CA TRP A 170 5.96 -19.99 7.18
C TRP A 170 4.44 -20.03 7.08
N ILE A 171 3.90 -19.97 5.85
CA ILE A 171 2.49 -20.23 5.56
C ILE A 171 2.39 -21.27 4.45
N SER A 172 1.70 -22.38 4.74
CA SER A 172 1.45 -23.44 3.77
C SER A 172 0.32 -23.11 2.78
N GLY A 173 0.35 -23.74 1.61
CA GLY A 173 -0.73 -23.66 0.63
C GLY A 173 -0.80 -22.31 -0.08
N LEU A 174 0.36 -21.72 -0.34
CA LEU A 174 0.55 -20.50 -1.16
C LEU A 174 1.53 -20.72 -2.33
N ASP A 175 2.13 -21.90 -2.46
CA ASP A 175 3.27 -22.14 -3.35
C ASP A 175 2.98 -21.78 -4.81
N LEU A 176 1.83 -22.22 -5.34
CA LEU A 176 1.39 -21.90 -6.69
C LEU A 176 1.12 -20.40 -6.87
N LEU A 177 0.48 -19.76 -5.89
CA LEU A 177 0.18 -18.34 -5.95
C LEU A 177 1.46 -17.49 -5.89
N ILE A 178 2.41 -17.86 -5.04
CA ILE A 178 3.73 -17.23 -4.97
C ILE A 178 4.47 -17.36 -6.30
N MET A 179 4.49 -18.56 -6.88
CA MET A 179 5.13 -18.79 -8.19
C MET A 179 4.52 -17.89 -9.27
N GLU A 180 3.19 -17.82 -9.34
CA GLU A 180 2.52 -16.92 -10.29
C GLU A 180 2.85 -15.46 -9.98
N LEU A 181 2.92 -15.05 -8.71
CA LEU A 181 3.33 -13.69 -8.33
C LEU A 181 4.78 -13.35 -8.73
N GLU A 182 5.72 -14.28 -8.61
CA GLU A 182 7.12 -14.08 -8.99
C GLU A 182 7.32 -13.98 -10.50
N ARG A 183 6.48 -14.66 -11.28
CA ARG A 183 6.49 -14.58 -12.75
C ARG A 183 6.03 -13.22 -13.28
N LEU A 184 5.44 -12.39 -12.43
CA LEU A 184 4.86 -11.11 -12.84
C LEU A 184 5.93 -10.05 -13.16
N ASN A 185 5.99 -9.71 -14.44
CA ASN A 185 6.54 -8.44 -14.90
C ASN A 185 5.39 -7.50 -15.25
N TYR A 186 5.36 -6.31 -14.64
CA TYR A 186 4.48 -5.24 -15.09
C TYR A 186 4.76 -4.95 -16.59
N PRO A 187 3.73 -4.77 -17.46
CA PRO A 187 2.30 -4.61 -17.18
C PRO A 187 1.42 -5.87 -17.38
N TYR A 188 2.00 -7.07 -17.50
CA TYR A 188 1.29 -8.31 -17.89
C TYR A 188 0.33 -8.90 -16.84
N PHE A 189 -0.04 -8.13 -15.82
CA PHE A 189 -0.74 -8.57 -14.62
C PHE A 189 -2.27 -8.55 -14.74
N LEU A 190 -2.81 -7.68 -15.60
CA LEU A 190 -4.25 -7.43 -15.67
C LEU A 190 -4.96 -8.56 -16.43
N GLY A 191 -5.67 -9.42 -15.69
CA GLY A 191 -6.48 -10.49 -16.25
C GLY A 191 -5.76 -11.83 -16.45
N ASP A 192 -4.64 -12.07 -15.79
CA ASP A 192 -3.97 -13.38 -15.84
C ASP A 192 -4.84 -14.48 -15.20
N GLU A 193 -5.33 -15.40 -16.02
CA GLU A 193 -6.17 -16.53 -15.60
C GLU A 193 -5.46 -17.48 -14.63
N ASN A 194 -4.13 -17.65 -14.76
CA ASN A 194 -3.36 -18.51 -13.86
C ASN A 194 -3.31 -17.91 -12.46
N LEU A 195 -3.10 -16.60 -12.37
CA LEU A 195 -3.12 -15.90 -11.10
C LEU A 195 -4.51 -15.96 -10.45
N ILE A 196 -5.56 -15.72 -11.22
CA ILE A 196 -6.95 -15.81 -10.74
C ILE A 196 -7.25 -17.23 -10.22
N THR A 197 -6.82 -18.25 -10.95
CA THR A 197 -7.01 -19.65 -10.57
C THR A 197 -6.22 -20.00 -9.31
N ALA A 198 -4.94 -19.59 -9.24
CA ALA A 198 -4.10 -19.79 -8.07
C ALA A 198 -4.66 -19.08 -6.83
N TRP A 199 -5.21 -17.87 -7.00
CA TRP A 199 -5.88 -17.13 -5.93
C TRP A 199 -7.10 -17.89 -5.41
N LYS A 200 -8.00 -18.31 -6.30
CA LYS A 200 -9.20 -19.09 -5.93
C LYS A 200 -8.82 -20.35 -5.16
N ASN A 201 -7.81 -21.10 -5.60
CA ASN A 201 -7.37 -22.32 -4.91
C ASN A 201 -6.81 -22.06 -3.49
N CYS A 202 -6.34 -20.85 -3.21
CA CYS A 202 -5.79 -20.51 -1.90
C CYS A 202 -6.83 -20.00 -0.90
N PHE A 203 -7.94 -19.45 -1.40
CA PHE A 203 -8.90 -18.64 -0.63
C PHE A 203 -10.37 -19.04 -0.77
N ASN A 204 -10.72 -19.95 -1.69
CA ASN A 204 -12.02 -20.64 -1.72
C ASN A 204 -11.96 -21.92 -0.89
#